data_AF-A0A954SV35-F1
#
_entry.id   AF-A0A954SV35-F1
#
_cell.length_a   1.000
_cell.length_b   1.000
_cell.length_c   1.000
_cell.angle_alpha   90.00
_cell.angle_beta   90.00
_cell.angle_gamma   90.00
#
_symmetry.space_group_name_H-M   'P 1'
#
loop_
_entity.id
_entity.type
_entity.pdbx_description
1 polymer ?
#
loop_
_entity_poly.entity_id
_entity_poly.type
_entity_poly.pdbx_seq_one_letter_code
_entity_poly.pdbx_strand_id
1 'polypeptide(L)'
;MKALSHSHRVRSSRAERTNAWRLPTWLVACVVLALFIGAMSGCSGPARAAAVDSEQARETLDQVLGLWREGEKIDSCGQLGQEVVVQEMYWTQGVRLESYQVLKQEARDANLFVTVEMTLRDDQQGEWEEEVTYCVGTDPVLTVFRMMF
;
A
#
# COMPACT_ATOMS: atom_id res chain seq x y z
N MET A 1 35.84 -63.62 81.49
CA MET A 1 37.19 -63.40 80.92
C MET A 1 37.06 -62.59 79.64
N LYS A 2 37.81 -61.49 79.54
CA LYS A 2 37.93 -60.60 78.38
C LYS A 2 38.86 -61.23 77.32
N ALA A 3 38.52 -61.12 76.04
CA ALA A 3 39.45 -61.04 74.89
C ALA A 3 38.62 -60.64 73.64
N LEU A 4 38.76 -59.42 73.13
CA LEU A 4 39.69 -59.00 72.06
C LEU A 4 39.29 -59.64 70.70
N SER A 5 38.65 -58.89 69.81
CA SER A 5 39.29 -57.96 68.86
C SER A 5 39.36 -58.59 67.46
N HIS A 6 38.48 -58.17 66.57
CA HIS A 6 38.84 -58.11 65.16
C HIS A 6 38.19 -56.92 64.46
N SER A 7 39.03 -55.94 64.14
CA SER A 7 38.67 -54.76 63.38
C SER A 7 38.50 -55.14 61.91
N HIS A 8 37.33 -54.86 61.33
CA HIS A 8 37.20 -54.80 59.88
C HIS A 8 37.05 -53.34 59.47
N ARG A 9 38.14 -52.82 58.91
CA ARG A 9 38.28 -51.46 58.40
C ARG A 9 37.43 -51.35 57.12
N VAL A 10 36.25 -50.74 57.21
CA VAL A 10 35.42 -50.45 56.05
C VAL A 10 36.03 -49.27 55.29
N ARG A 11 36.49 -49.56 54.07
CA ARG A 11 37.10 -48.64 53.12
C ARG A 11 35.99 -47.76 52.54
N SER A 12 35.94 -46.48 52.91
CA SER A 12 35.00 -45.51 52.36
C SER A 12 35.30 -45.27 50.87
N SER A 13 34.40 -45.70 50.00
CA SER A 13 34.39 -45.33 48.58
C SER A 13 34.04 -43.84 48.44
N ARG A 14 35.02 -43.04 48.04
CA ARG A 14 34.85 -41.64 47.64
C ARG A 14 34.03 -41.64 46.34
N ALA A 15 32.73 -41.40 46.46
CA ALA A 15 31.85 -41.16 45.32
C ALA A 15 32.23 -39.82 44.68
N GLU A 16 32.77 -39.89 43.46
CA GLU A 16 32.96 -38.74 42.58
C GLU A 16 31.59 -38.19 42.19
N ARG A 17 31.23 -37.01 42.71
CA ARG A 17 30.09 -36.23 42.24
C ARG A 17 30.47 -35.59 40.90
N THR A 18 30.16 -36.28 39.81
CA THR A 18 30.23 -35.70 38.48
C THR A 18 29.05 -34.77 38.26
N ASN A 19 29.34 -33.53 37.87
CA ASN A 19 28.40 -32.47 37.53
C ASN A 19 27.60 -32.85 36.26
N ALA A 20 26.61 -33.72 36.42
CA ALA A 20 25.56 -33.88 35.43
C ALA A 20 24.67 -32.62 35.49
N TRP A 21 24.24 -32.11 34.33
CA TRP A 21 23.40 -30.92 34.12
C TRP A 21 24.14 -29.63 33.70
N ARG A 22 25.31 -29.76 33.05
CA ARG A 22 25.67 -28.75 32.04
C ARG A 22 24.97 -29.12 30.75
N LEU A 23 23.79 -28.53 30.51
CA LEU A 23 23.19 -28.58 29.19
C LEU A 23 24.22 -28.09 28.18
N PRO A 24 24.42 -28.80 27.06
CA PRO A 24 25.36 -28.36 26.05
C PRO A 24 25.04 -26.94 25.60
N THR A 25 26.04 -26.08 25.55
CA THR A 25 25.90 -24.67 25.12
C THR A 25 25.30 -24.54 23.72
N TRP A 26 25.46 -25.56 22.87
CA TRP A 26 24.85 -25.61 21.55
C TRP A 26 23.31 -25.72 21.58
N LEU A 27 22.72 -26.39 22.59
CA LEU A 27 21.26 -26.45 22.72
C LEU A 27 20.65 -25.08 23.09
N VAL A 28 21.34 -24.31 23.94
CA VAL A 28 20.92 -22.95 24.30
C VAL A 28 21.00 -22.02 23.08
N ALA A 29 22.06 -22.14 22.28
CA ALA A 29 22.23 -21.37 21.05
C ALA A 29 21.13 -21.65 20.01
N CYS A 30 20.73 -22.93 19.85
CA CYS A 30 19.64 -23.30 18.94
C CYS A 30 18.29 -22.69 19.35
N VAL A 31 17.98 -22.66 20.65
CA VAL A 31 16.73 -22.11 21.16
C VAL A 31 16.66 -20.58 21.00
N VAL A 32 17.77 -19.89 21.26
CA VAL A 32 17.86 -18.42 21.06
C VAL A 32 17.73 -18.06 19.57
N LEU A 33 18.37 -18.83 18.67
CA LEU A 33 18.28 -18.60 17.23
C LEU A 33 16.85 -18.83 16.70
N ALA A 34 16.16 -19.88 17.19
CA ALA A 34 14.77 -20.15 16.81
C ALA A 34 13.81 -19.02 17.26
N LEU A 35 14.03 -18.44 18.44
CA LEU A 35 13.26 -17.29 18.93
C LEU A 35 13.51 -16.02 18.10
N PHE A 36 14.74 -15.79 17.62
CA PHE A 36 15.06 -14.66 16.74
C PHE A 36 14.43 -14.77 15.36
N ILE A 37 14.37 -15.98 14.77
CA ILE A 37 13.77 -16.20 13.45
C ILE A 37 12.24 -16.01 13.51
N GLY A 38 11.59 -16.41 14.60
CA GLY A 38 10.15 -16.21 14.80
C GLY A 38 9.72 -14.74 14.99
N ALA A 39 10.63 -13.87 15.42
CA ALA A 39 10.35 -12.44 15.58
C ALA A 39 10.43 -11.65 14.26
N MET A 40 10.94 -12.25 13.18
CA MET A 40 11.02 -11.61 11.85
C MET A 40 9.86 -11.95 10.92
N SER A 41 8.93 -12.83 11.32
CA SER A 41 7.66 -13.02 10.61
C SER A 41 6.67 -11.90 10.98
N GLY A 42 7.05 -10.66 10.66
CA GLY A 42 6.12 -9.53 10.55
C GLY A 42 5.21 -9.79 9.37
N CYS A 43 4.07 -10.44 9.62
CA CYS A 43 3.04 -10.70 8.63
C CYS A 43 2.30 -9.39 8.36
N SER A 44 2.89 -8.49 7.57
CA SER A 44 2.10 -7.48 6.85
C SER A 44 1.36 -8.23 5.75
N GLY A 45 0.15 -8.71 6.06
CA GLY A 45 -0.76 -9.22 5.03
C GLY A 45 -0.98 -8.14 3.96
N PRO A 46 -1.38 -8.51 2.73
CA PRO A 46 -1.60 -7.53 1.68
C PRO A 46 -2.61 -6.50 2.17
N ALA A 47 -2.14 -5.25 2.36
CA ALA A 47 -3.00 -4.13 2.65
C ALA A 47 -3.93 -3.97 1.45
N ARG A 48 -5.21 -4.33 1.63
CA ARG A 48 -6.22 -4.11 0.60
C ARG A 48 -6.36 -2.60 0.45
N ALA A 49 -6.19 -2.09 -0.77
CA ALA A 49 -6.39 -0.68 -1.03
C ALA A 49 -7.79 -0.26 -0.55
N ALA A 50 -7.88 0.93 0.05
CA ALA A 50 -9.16 1.47 0.48
C ALA A 50 -10.12 1.53 -0.73
N ALA A 51 -11.40 1.27 -0.48
CA ALA A 51 -12.40 1.45 -1.52
C ALA A 51 -12.49 2.95 -1.89
N VAL A 52 -12.71 3.25 -3.17
CA VAL A 52 -12.86 4.63 -3.63
C VAL A 52 -14.05 5.32 -2.97
N ASP A 53 -13.87 6.56 -2.53
CA ASP A 53 -14.99 7.47 -2.29
C ASP A 53 -15.54 7.95 -3.64
N SER A 54 -16.67 7.39 -4.07
CA SER A 54 -17.24 7.67 -5.39
C SER A 54 -17.76 9.10 -5.53
N GLU A 55 -18.22 9.71 -4.43
CA GLU A 55 -18.74 11.08 -4.44
C GLU A 55 -17.57 12.07 -4.57
N GLN A 56 -16.55 11.90 -3.73
CA GLN A 56 -15.33 12.73 -3.80
C GLN A 56 -14.64 12.58 -5.16
N ALA A 57 -14.54 11.35 -5.69
CA ALA A 57 -13.97 11.11 -7.02
C ALA A 57 -14.78 11.82 -8.12
N ARG A 58 -16.11 11.73 -8.07
CA ARG A 58 -16.98 12.37 -9.06
C ARG A 58 -16.87 13.89 -9.02
N GLU A 59 -16.87 14.46 -7.82
CA GLU A 59 -16.74 15.90 -7.59
C GLU A 59 -15.37 16.40 -8.06
N THR A 60 -14.30 15.67 -7.74
CA THR A 60 -12.94 16.01 -8.18
C THR A 60 -12.85 16.03 -9.70
N LEU A 61 -13.43 15.04 -10.39
CA LEU A 61 -13.48 15.04 -11.85
C LEU A 61 -14.24 16.26 -12.40
N ASP A 62 -15.39 16.62 -11.81
CA ASP A 62 -16.15 17.80 -12.23
C ASP A 62 -15.36 19.11 -12.04
N GLN A 63 -14.64 19.25 -10.92
CA GLN A 63 -13.80 20.43 -10.68
C GLN A 63 -12.66 20.51 -11.71
N VAL A 64 -11.99 19.39 -11.97
CA VAL A 64 -10.87 19.31 -12.94
C VAL A 64 -11.35 19.62 -14.36
N LEU A 65 -12.44 18.99 -14.82
CA LEU A 65 -13.01 19.28 -16.14
C LEU A 65 -13.61 20.69 -16.21
N GLY A 66 -14.13 21.22 -15.10
CA GLY A 66 -14.61 22.58 -14.97
C GLY A 66 -13.51 23.62 -15.23
N LEU A 67 -12.36 23.47 -14.55
CA LEU A 67 -11.18 24.31 -14.78
C LEU A 67 -10.73 24.26 -16.24
N TRP A 68 -10.65 23.06 -16.82
CA TRP A 68 -10.26 22.92 -18.22
C TRP A 68 -11.23 23.65 -19.16
N ARG A 69 -12.54 23.50 -18.94
CA ARG A 69 -13.57 24.19 -19.74
C ARG A 69 -13.52 25.72 -19.58
N GLU A 70 -13.14 26.21 -18.41
CA GLU A 70 -12.95 27.64 -18.15
C GLU A 70 -11.69 28.21 -18.82
N GLY A 71 -10.86 27.36 -19.44
CA GLY A 71 -9.64 27.76 -20.14
C GLY A 71 -8.44 27.93 -19.20
N GLU A 72 -8.53 27.40 -17.98
CA GLU A 72 -7.41 27.37 -17.04
C GLU A 72 -6.29 26.46 -17.53
N LYS A 73 -5.11 26.59 -16.91
CA LYS A 73 -3.99 25.67 -17.15
C LYS A 73 -4.09 24.48 -16.19
N ILE A 74 -3.55 23.33 -16.59
CA ILE A 74 -3.56 22.13 -15.76
C ILE A 74 -2.93 22.36 -14.38
N ASP A 75 -1.91 23.22 -14.29
CA ASP A 75 -1.24 23.62 -13.03
C ASP A 75 -2.18 24.35 -12.06
N SER A 76 -3.30 24.94 -12.54
CA SER A 76 -4.31 25.58 -11.70
C SER A 76 -5.04 24.57 -10.78
N CYS A 77 -4.97 23.26 -11.06
CA CYS A 77 -5.55 22.23 -10.20
C CYS A 77 -4.97 22.24 -8.78
N GLY A 78 -3.74 22.74 -8.59
CA GLY A 78 -3.15 22.92 -7.25
C GLY A 78 -3.90 23.92 -6.36
N GLN A 79 -4.85 24.68 -6.91
CA GLN A 79 -5.67 25.66 -6.19
C GLN A 79 -6.96 25.06 -5.59
N LEU A 80 -7.28 23.78 -5.87
CA LEU A 80 -8.51 23.11 -5.43
C LEU A 80 -8.58 22.80 -3.91
N GLY A 81 -7.66 23.35 -3.12
CA GLY A 81 -7.60 23.17 -1.65
C GLY A 81 -7.10 21.81 -1.17
N GLN A 82 -6.89 20.87 -2.09
CA GLN A 82 -6.35 19.53 -1.87
C GLN A 82 -5.39 19.17 -3.01
N GLU A 83 -4.42 18.30 -2.75
CA GLU A 83 -3.49 17.86 -3.78
C GLU A 83 -4.20 16.95 -4.78
N VAL A 84 -4.24 17.37 -6.04
CA VAL A 84 -4.83 16.61 -7.16
C VAL A 84 -3.76 16.44 -8.23
N VAL A 85 -3.48 15.19 -8.60
CA VAL A 85 -2.59 14.86 -9.72
C VAL A 85 -3.42 14.57 -10.95
N VAL A 86 -3.27 15.39 -11.99
CA VAL A 86 -4.04 15.27 -13.24
C VAL A 86 -3.12 14.84 -14.38
N GLN A 87 -3.57 13.88 -15.20
CA GLN A 87 -2.91 13.51 -16.44
C GLN A 87 -3.93 13.54 -17.58
N GLU A 88 -3.91 14.65 -18.33
CA GLU A 88 -4.75 14.87 -19.50
C GLU A 88 -3.94 15.44 -20.66
N MET A 89 -3.77 14.63 -21.71
CA MET A 89 -2.85 14.95 -22.79
C MET A 89 -3.32 16.15 -23.62
N TYR A 90 -4.62 16.24 -23.91
CA TYR A 90 -5.14 17.34 -24.72
C TYR A 90 -5.05 18.67 -24.00
N TRP A 91 -5.36 18.68 -22.71
CA TRP A 91 -5.20 19.87 -21.89
C TRP A 91 -3.74 20.33 -21.85
N THR A 92 -2.79 19.42 -21.65
CA THR A 92 -1.35 19.77 -21.69
C THR A 92 -0.87 20.26 -23.06
N GLN A 93 -1.57 19.89 -24.14
CA GLN A 93 -1.29 20.33 -25.50
C GLN A 93 -1.97 21.66 -25.86
N GLY A 94 -2.79 22.22 -24.97
CA GLY A 94 -3.49 23.49 -25.18
C GLY A 94 -4.84 23.36 -25.89
N VAL A 95 -5.33 22.14 -26.11
CA VAL A 95 -6.69 21.89 -26.60
C VAL A 95 -7.70 22.38 -25.56
N ARG A 96 -8.77 23.03 -26.02
CA ARG A 96 -9.85 23.52 -25.15
C ARG A 96 -10.95 22.48 -25.02
N LEU A 97 -11.52 22.40 -23.82
CA LEU A 97 -12.75 21.66 -23.57
C LEU A 97 -13.93 22.62 -23.72
N GLU A 98 -14.78 22.44 -24.73
CA GLU A 98 -15.96 23.26 -24.93
C GLU A 98 -17.13 22.76 -24.06
N SER A 99 -17.35 21.44 -24.05
CA SER A 99 -18.42 20.82 -23.28
C SER A 99 -18.09 19.37 -22.92
N TYR A 100 -18.77 18.83 -21.91
CA TYR A 100 -18.66 17.41 -21.58
C TYR A 100 -19.98 16.87 -21.03
N GLN A 101 -20.21 15.57 -21.24
CA GLN A 101 -21.32 14.82 -20.70
C GLN A 101 -20.85 13.49 -20.12
N VAL A 102 -21.25 13.19 -18.88
CA VAL A 102 -21.01 11.87 -18.29
C VAL A 102 -21.98 10.85 -18.88
N LEU A 103 -21.44 9.79 -19.47
CA LEU A 103 -22.21 8.69 -20.05
C LEU A 103 -22.39 7.53 -19.08
N LYS A 104 -21.32 7.18 -18.34
CA LYS A 104 -21.29 6.04 -17.43
C LYS A 104 -20.29 6.27 -16.31
N GLN A 105 -20.56 5.69 -15.14
CA GLN A 105 -19.59 5.57 -14.05
C GLN A 105 -19.62 4.18 -13.41
N GLU A 106 -18.47 3.71 -12.95
CA GLU A 106 -18.30 2.41 -12.30
C GLU A 106 -17.19 2.49 -11.23
N ALA A 107 -17.53 2.23 -9.98
CA ALA A 107 -16.55 2.09 -8.91
C ALA A 107 -15.96 0.68 -8.92
N ARG A 108 -14.63 0.57 -8.95
CA ARG A 108 -13.91 -0.72 -8.91
C ARG A 108 -12.65 -0.59 -8.08
N ASP A 109 -12.61 -1.34 -6.98
CA ASP A 109 -11.55 -1.31 -5.97
C ASP A 109 -11.28 0.12 -5.48
N ALA A 110 -10.07 0.63 -5.71
CA ALA A 110 -9.62 1.93 -5.24
C ALA A 110 -9.89 3.09 -6.22
N ASN A 111 -10.61 2.84 -7.32
CA ASN A 111 -10.84 3.86 -8.36
C ASN A 111 -12.30 3.94 -8.82
N LEU A 112 -12.71 5.15 -9.21
CA LEU A 112 -13.91 5.41 -9.97
C LEU A 112 -13.55 5.55 -11.44
N PHE A 113 -14.17 4.74 -12.29
CA PHE A 113 -14.05 4.85 -13.74
C PHE A 113 -15.24 5.65 -14.28
N VAL A 114 -14.99 6.76 -14.99
CA VAL A 114 -16.04 7.63 -15.53
C VAL A 114 -15.84 7.82 -17.02
N THR A 115 -16.81 7.35 -17.82
CA THR A 115 -16.84 7.57 -19.27
C THR A 115 -17.55 8.89 -19.56
N VAL A 116 -16.88 9.74 -20.32
CA VAL A 116 -17.29 11.11 -20.64
C VAL A 116 -17.21 11.30 -22.15
N GLU A 117 -18.27 11.84 -22.74
CA GLU A 117 -18.23 12.42 -24.08
C GLU A 117 -17.79 13.88 -23.96
N MET A 118 -16.77 14.27 -24.71
CA MET A 118 -16.17 15.60 -24.66
C MET A 118 -16.26 16.26 -26.02
N THR A 119 -16.62 17.54 -26.05
CA THR A 119 -16.44 18.40 -27.22
C THR A 119 -15.14 19.18 -27.03
N LEU A 120 -14.17 18.90 -27.89
CA LEU A 120 -12.83 19.48 -27.85
C LEU A 120 -12.64 20.45 -29.01
N ARG A 121 -11.80 21.46 -28.80
CA ARG A 121 -11.44 22.43 -29.84
C ARG A 121 -9.95 22.73 -29.85
N ASP A 122 -9.38 22.70 -31.03
CA ASP A 122 -8.01 23.14 -31.32
C ASP A 122 -7.99 24.06 -32.55
N ASP A 123 -7.01 24.96 -32.61
CA ASP A 123 -6.84 25.91 -33.71
C ASP A 123 -6.48 25.20 -35.04
N GLN A 124 -5.90 24.00 -35.00
CA GLN A 124 -5.51 23.25 -36.20
C GLN A 124 -6.61 22.32 -36.70
N GLN A 125 -7.25 21.58 -35.79
CA GLN A 125 -8.23 20.55 -36.13
C GLN A 125 -9.68 21.07 -36.15
N GLY A 126 -9.95 22.22 -35.53
CA GLY A 126 -11.31 22.70 -35.29
C GLY A 126 -11.95 22.01 -34.09
N GLU A 127 -13.27 21.81 -34.13
CA GLU A 127 -14.04 21.18 -33.07
C GLU A 127 -14.32 19.71 -33.40
N TRP A 128 -14.16 18.82 -32.41
CA TRP A 128 -14.50 17.40 -32.54
C TRP A 128 -15.03 16.83 -31.24
N GLU A 129 -15.73 15.70 -31.34
CA GLU A 129 -16.22 14.95 -30.19
C GLU A 129 -15.32 13.74 -29.93
N GLU A 130 -15.15 13.42 -28.65
CA GLU A 130 -14.35 12.27 -28.24
C GLU A 130 -14.90 11.63 -26.96
N GLU A 131 -15.07 10.32 -26.99
CA GLU A 131 -15.41 9.53 -25.80
C GLU A 131 -14.14 9.09 -25.08
N VAL A 132 -14.01 9.44 -23.81
CA VAL A 132 -12.85 9.09 -22.97
C VAL A 132 -13.30 8.49 -21.66
N THR A 133 -12.48 7.62 -21.08
CA THR A 133 -12.70 7.12 -19.71
C THR A 133 -11.64 7.66 -18.78
N TYR A 134 -12.06 8.32 -17.70
CA TYR A 134 -11.19 8.74 -16.61
C TYR A 134 -11.15 7.68 -15.51
N CYS A 135 -9.97 7.44 -14.96
CA CYS A 135 -9.72 6.70 -13.74
C CYS A 135 -9.42 7.70 -12.63
N VAL A 136 -10.25 7.71 -11.58
CA VAL A 136 -10.18 8.68 -10.48
C VAL A 136 -9.93 7.97 -9.16
N GLY A 137 -8.81 8.26 -8.52
CA GLY A 137 -8.46 7.75 -7.19
C GLY A 137 -8.67 8.80 -6.10
N THR A 138 -8.94 8.34 -4.87
CA THR A 138 -9.20 9.20 -3.69
C THR A 138 -8.22 9.00 -2.53
N ASP A 139 -7.39 7.96 -2.58
CA ASP A 139 -6.41 7.64 -1.54
C ASP A 139 -5.12 7.07 -2.18
N PRO A 140 -3.92 7.49 -1.73
CA PRO A 140 -3.64 8.48 -0.69
C PRO A 140 -3.69 9.95 -1.15
N VAL A 141 -3.78 10.18 -2.47
CA VAL A 141 -3.85 11.51 -3.10
C VAL A 141 -4.93 11.43 -4.18
N LEU A 142 -5.61 12.54 -4.45
CA LEU A 142 -6.57 12.58 -5.54
C LEU A 142 -5.86 12.49 -6.88
N THR A 143 -6.36 11.63 -7.75
CA THR A 143 -5.82 11.44 -9.10
C THR A 143 -6.93 11.51 -10.12
N VAL A 144 -6.68 12.16 -11.26
CA VAL A 144 -7.59 12.16 -12.41
C VAL A 144 -6.75 11.83 -13.64
N PHE A 145 -6.82 10.57 -14.08
CA PHE A 145 -6.03 10.08 -15.21
C PHE A 145 -6.93 9.61 -16.33
N ARG A 146 -6.64 10.07 -17.53
CA ARG A 146 -7.26 9.52 -18.73
C ARG A 146 -6.75 8.11 -19.01
N MET A 147 -7.65 7.16 -19.25
CA MET A 147 -7.31 5.83 -19.71
C MET A 147 -6.94 5.86 -21.18
N MET A 148 -5.73 5.43 -21.51
CA MET A 148 -5.32 5.11 -22.87
C MET A 148 -5.51 3.61 -23.08
N PHE A 149 -6.32 3.23 -24.07
CA PHE A 149 -6.51 1.83 -24.46
C PHE A 149 -5.71 1.52 -25.72
#